data_AF-A0A947ATK5-F1
#
_entry.id   AF-A0A947ATK5-F1
#
_cell.length_a   1.000
_cell.length_b   1.000
_cell.length_c   1.000
_cell.angle_alpha   90.00
_cell.angle_beta   90.00
_cell.angle_gamma   90.00
#
_symmetry.space_group_name_H-M   'P 1'
#
loop_
_entity.id
_entity.type
_entity.pdbx_description
1 polymer ?
#
loop_
_entity_poly.entity_id
_entity_poly.type
_entity_poly.pdbx_seq_one_letter_code
_entity_poly.pdbx_strand_id
1 'polypeptide(L)'
;MYYAPYLKRICKVATLAILMILYGHPGFAADVSFRWAVLADFGDGMQGLDFSESPAVRSGTALQIYLEHLENCHIYLFLLDSNEELTPLYPVDKGYYNYGFPRGPKFIPPENQSFTFVPPPGIETFYLIGSADRLFQI
;
A
#
# COMPACT_ATOMS: atom_id res chain seq x y z
N MET A 1 -47.45 26.42 -35.78
CA MET A 1 -46.61 26.55 -34.57
C MET A 1 -46.25 25.14 -34.09
N TYR A 2 -45.20 24.52 -34.63
CA TYR A 2 -44.90 23.06 -34.48
C TYR A 2 -43.51 22.77 -33.85
N TYR A 3 -42.91 23.73 -33.14
CA TYR A 3 -41.51 23.62 -32.66
C TYR A 3 -41.33 23.02 -31.24
N ALA A 4 -42.39 22.97 -30.43
CA ALA A 4 -42.31 22.57 -29.02
C ALA A 4 -41.86 21.12 -28.74
N PRO A 5 -42.26 20.08 -29.52
CA PRO A 5 -41.89 18.70 -29.20
C PRO A 5 -40.45 18.36 -29.60
N TYR A 6 -39.89 19.04 -30.60
CA TYR A 6 -38.51 18.86 -31.05
C TYR A 6 -37.51 19.40 -30.02
N LEU A 7 -37.79 20.56 -29.43
CA LEU A 7 -36.91 21.18 -28.43
C LEU A 7 -36.77 20.30 -27.17
N LYS A 8 -37.86 19.67 -26.71
CA LYS A 8 -37.83 18.75 -25.56
C LYS A 8 -37.02 17.49 -25.82
N ARG A 9 -37.03 16.96 -27.06
CA ARG A 9 -36.20 15.81 -27.45
C ARG A 9 -34.72 16.19 -27.48
N ILE A 10 -34.39 17.36 -28.04
CA ILE A 10 -33.01 17.87 -28.11
C ILE A 10 -32.46 18.08 -26.70
N CYS A 11 -33.22 18.69 -25.77
CA CYS A 11 -32.79 18.85 -24.39
C CYS A 11 -32.50 17.52 -23.70
N LYS A 12 -33.37 16.51 -23.84
CA LYS A 12 -33.14 15.19 -23.21
C LYS A 12 -31.89 14.50 -23.74
N VAL A 13 -31.66 14.55 -25.06
CA VAL A 13 -30.47 13.97 -25.68
C VAL A 13 -29.21 14.71 -25.23
N ALA A 14 -29.26 16.05 -25.14
CA ALA A 14 -28.16 16.86 -24.65
C ALA A 14 -27.83 16.56 -23.18
N THR A 15 -28.84 16.43 -22.31
CA THR A 15 -28.64 16.07 -20.90
C THR A 15 -28.02 14.68 -20.77
N LEU A 16 -28.47 13.71 -21.59
CA LEU A 16 -27.95 12.35 -21.55
C LEU A 16 -26.51 12.27 -22.07
N ALA A 17 -26.17 13.05 -23.10
CA ALA A 17 -24.81 13.17 -23.61
C ALA A 17 -23.87 13.83 -22.59
N ILE A 18 -24.31 14.89 -21.91
CA ILE A 18 -23.53 15.55 -20.84
C ILE A 18 -23.30 14.60 -19.67
N LEU A 19 -24.31 13.83 -19.26
CA LEU A 19 -24.15 12.81 -18.22
C LEU A 19 -23.11 11.76 -18.64
N MET A 20 -23.17 11.23 -19.86
CA MET A 20 -22.16 10.26 -20.33
C MET A 20 -20.74 10.82 -20.38
N ILE A 21 -20.55 12.10 -20.66
CA ILE A 21 -19.22 12.76 -20.63
C ILE A 21 -18.73 12.95 -19.19
N LEU A 22 -19.62 13.28 -18.25
CA LEU A 22 -19.28 13.47 -16.84
C LEU A 22 -18.97 12.16 -16.11
N TYR A 23 -19.63 11.04 -16.48
CA TYR A 23 -19.38 9.72 -15.88
C TYR A 23 -18.36 8.87 -16.63
N GLY A 24 -17.96 9.28 -17.83
CA GLY A 24 -17.04 8.55 -18.71
C GLY A 24 -15.57 8.89 -18.51
N HIS A 25 -15.16 9.46 -17.38
CA HIS A 25 -13.73 9.61 -17.10
C HIS A 25 -13.15 8.22 -16.79
N PRO A 26 -12.31 7.64 -17.67
CA PRO A 26 -11.53 6.49 -17.26
C PRO A 26 -10.72 6.93 -16.05
N GLY A 27 -10.91 6.25 -14.92
CA GLY A 27 -10.02 6.45 -13.78
C GLY A 27 -8.62 6.11 -14.25
N PHE A 28 -7.78 7.13 -14.45
CA PHE A 28 -6.36 6.94 -14.63
C PHE A 28 -5.81 6.50 -13.27
N ALA A 29 -5.87 5.19 -13.00
CA ALA A 29 -5.08 4.63 -11.93
C ALA A 29 -3.61 4.80 -12.34
N ALA A 30 -2.87 5.60 -11.59
CA ALA A 30 -1.43 5.65 -11.76
C ALA A 30 -0.86 4.27 -11.41
N ASP A 31 0.00 3.72 -12.27
CA ASP A 31 0.69 2.48 -11.99
C ASP A 31 1.62 2.70 -10.79
N VAL A 32 1.33 2.03 -9.68
CA VAL A 32 2.20 1.99 -8.50
C VAL A 32 2.95 0.68 -8.49
N SER A 33 4.27 0.74 -8.44
CA SER A 33 5.10 -0.47 -8.38
C SER A 33 6.11 -0.37 -7.24
N PHE A 34 6.21 -1.47 -6.48
CA PHE A 34 7.13 -1.66 -5.39
C PHE A 34 7.38 -3.15 -5.19
N ARG A 35 8.47 -3.49 -4.48
CA ARG A 35 8.75 -4.86 -4.03
C ARG A 35 8.66 -4.92 -2.53
N TRP A 36 8.26 -6.08 -2.04
CA TRP A 36 8.26 -6.37 -0.62
C TRP A 36 8.58 -7.84 -0.39
N ALA A 37 9.12 -8.14 0.79
CA ALA A 37 9.27 -9.49 1.28
C ALA A 37 9.31 -9.48 2.82
N VAL A 38 8.90 -10.59 3.43
CA VAL A 38 9.25 -10.89 4.82
C VAL A 38 10.43 -11.84 4.76
N LEU A 39 11.53 -11.47 5.39
CA LEU A 39 12.74 -12.27 5.51
C LEU A 39 12.73 -12.96 6.88
N ALA A 40 13.19 -14.20 6.91
CA ALA A 40 13.34 -15.00 8.12
C ALA A 40 14.72 -15.65 8.15
N ASP A 41 15.30 -15.75 9.34
CA ASP A 41 16.56 -16.48 9.55
C ASP A 41 16.28 -17.89 10.08
N PHE A 42 16.62 -18.89 9.26
CA PHE A 42 16.52 -20.31 9.61
C PHE A 42 17.88 -20.95 9.95
N GLY A 43 18.95 -20.16 10.07
CA GLY A 43 20.31 -20.60 10.42
C GLY A 43 21.34 -20.40 9.31
N ASP A 44 20.90 -20.17 8.07
CA ASP A 44 21.76 -19.90 6.91
C ASP A 44 21.71 -18.42 6.47
N GLY A 45 21.18 -17.55 7.34
CA GLY A 45 20.95 -16.13 7.08
C GLY A 45 19.53 -15.80 6.63
N MET A 46 19.29 -14.51 6.39
CA MET A 46 17.98 -13.98 6.03
C MET A 46 17.53 -14.45 4.65
N GLN A 47 16.40 -15.17 4.60
CA GLN A 47 15.79 -15.67 3.37
C GLN A 47 14.33 -15.22 3.29
N GLY A 48 13.86 -14.94 2.08
CA GLY A 48 12.45 -14.56 1.86
C GLY A 48 11.51 -15.71 2.17
N LEU A 49 10.46 -15.42 2.95
CA LEU A 49 9.35 -16.34 3.14
C LEU A 49 8.60 -16.55 1.82
N ASP A 50 8.27 -17.80 1.54
CA ASP A 50 7.40 -18.17 0.43
C ASP A 50 5.93 -18.08 0.89
N PHE A 51 5.17 -17.21 0.25
CA PHE A 51 3.74 -17.01 0.50
C PHE A 51 2.83 -17.73 -0.51
N SER A 52 3.39 -18.60 -1.37
CA SER A 52 2.60 -19.50 -2.20
C SER A 52 1.72 -20.44 -1.35
N GLU A 53 2.17 -20.74 -0.13
CA GLU A 53 1.41 -21.36 0.96
C GLU A 53 1.44 -20.45 2.20
N SER A 54 0.73 -20.80 3.28
CA SER A 54 0.85 -20.07 4.55
C SER A 54 2.15 -20.46 5.26
N PRO A 55 3.19 -19.60 5.30
CA PRO A 55 4.47 -19.98 5.85
C PRO A 55 4.38 -20.16 7.36
N ALA A 56 4.93 -21.25 7.88
CA ALA A 56 5.03 -21.50 9.31
C ALA A 56 6.35 -20.94 9.85
N VAL A 57 6.28 -19.91 10.69
CA VAL A 57 7.43 -19.32 11.37
C VAL A 57 7.42 -19.74 12.85
N ARG A 58 8.57 -20.16 13.38
CA ARG A 58 8.68 -20.55 14.79
C ARG A 58 8.78 -19.30 15.67
N SER A 59 8.24 -19.38 16.89
CA SER A 59 8.44 -18.34 17.89
C SER A 59 9.95 -18.11 18.10
N GLY A 60 10.36 -16.84 18.16
CA GLY A 60 11.77 -16.47 18.31
C GLY A 60 12.60 -16.52 17.02
N THR A 61 12.02 -16.90 15.87
CA THR A 61 12.68 -16.73 14.57
C THR A 61 12.88 -15.24 14.30
N ALA A 62 14.12 -14.87 13.97
CA ALA A 62 14.47 -13.51 13.58
C ALA A 62 13.83 -13.19 12.22
N LEU A 63 13.12 -12.07 12.17
CA LEU A 63 12.38 -11.58 11.03
C LEU A 63 12.82 -10.17 10.65
N GLN A 64 12.70 -9.87 9.36
CA GLN A 64 12.95 -8.54 8.83
C GLN A 64 12.02 -8.28 7.64
N ILE A 65 11.49 -7.08 7.51
CA ILE A 65 10.66 -6.72 6.36
C ILE A 65 11.53 -5.96 5.36
N TYR A 66 11.49 -6.38 4.11
CA TYR A 66 12.11 -5.72 2.98
C TYR A 66 11.07 -4.91 2.20
N LEU A 67 11.39 -3.67 1.85
CA LEU A 67 10.59 -2.80 0.97
C LEU A 67 11.50 -2.10 -0.04
N GLU A 68 11.08 -2.02 -1.30
CA GLU A 68 11.81 -1.26 -2.33
C GLU A 68 10.84 -0.53 -3.26
N HIS A 69 11.06 0.78 -3.40
CA HIS A 69 10.36 1.64 -4.36
C HIS A 69 10.87 1.36 -5.77
N LEU A 70 9.98 0.98 -6.69
CA LEU A 70 10.34 0.80 -8.10
C LEU A 70 9.97 2.03 -8.95
N GLU A 71 8.78 2.59 -8.73
CA GLU A 71 8.30 3.81 -9.39
C GLU A 71 7.78 4.83 -8.37
N ASN A 72 7.08 5.88 -8.84
CA ASN A 72 6.51 6.94 -8.03
C ASN A 72 5.38 6.42 -7.12
N CYS A 73 5.76 5.74 -6.04
CA CYS A 73 4.85 5.08 -5.10
C CYS A 73 5.15 5.50 -3.66
N HIS A 74 4.12 5.96 -2.96
CA HIS A 74 4.16 6.13 -1.51
C HIS A 74 3.80 4.80 -0.86
N ILE A 75 4.76 4.24 -0.12
CA ILE A 75 4.58 2.99 0.63
C ILE A 75 4.35 3.34 2.10
N TYR A 76 3.38 2.67 2.71
CA TYR A 76 3.07 2.76 4.13
C TYR A 76 2.95 1.36 4.70
N LEU A 77 3.58 1.13 5.84
CA LEU A 77 3.52 -0.13 6.57
C LEU A 77 3.00 0.14 7.98
N PHE A 78 1.96 -0.59 8.38
CA PHE A 78 1.42 -0.56 9.72
C PHE A 78 1.40 -1.97 10.31
N LEU A 79 1.57 -2.05 11.62
CA LEU A 79 1.33 -3.23 12.42
C LEU A 79 0.07 -3.00 13.24
N LEU A 80 -0.92 -3.86 13.07
CA LEU A 80 -2.01 -4.00 14.02
C LEU A 80 -1.67 -5.16 14.94
N ASP A 81 -1.40 -4.86 16.20
CA ASP A 81 -0.99 -5.86 17.19
C ASP A 81 -2.19 -6.61 17.76
N SER A 82 -1.90 -7.59 18.63
CA SER A 82 -2.93 -8.38 19.29
C SER A 82 -3.79 -7.62 20.31
N ASN A 83 -3.41 -6.39 20.67
CA ASN A 83 -4.17 -5.49 21.54
C ASN A 83 -5.01 -4.48 20.73
N GLU A 84 -5.14 -4.67 19.42
CA GLU A 84 -5.80 -3.75 18.49
C GLU A 84 -5.11 -2.38 18.37
N GLU A 85 -3.82 -2.28 18.71
CA GLU A 85 -3.02 -1.07 18.55
C GLU A 85 -2.43 -1.01 17.14
N LEU A 86 -2.77 0.06 16.39
CA LEU A 86 -2.22 0.32 15.06
C LEU A 86 -0.96 1.18 15.15
N THR A 87 0.20 0.55 14.94
CA THR A 87 1.51 1.20 14.97
C THR A 87 2.04 1.44 13.54
N PRO A 88 2.38 2.68 13.15
CA PRO A 88 3.08 2.93 11.91
C PRO A 88 4.54 2.45 11.99
N LEU A 89 4.94 1.61 11.05
CA LEU A 89 6.32 1.10 10.93
C LEU A 89 7.11 1.75 9.79
N TYR A 90 6.42 2.22 8.75
CA TYR A 90 7.04 2.91 7.62
C TYR A 90 6.07 3.92 6.97
N PRO A 91 6.53 5.10 6.54
CA PRO A 91 7.88 5.65 6.71
C PRO A 91 8.21 6.01 8.16
N VAL A 92 9.49 6.01 8.51
CA VAL A 92 9.96 6.22 9.90
C VAL A 92 9.87 7.67 10.37
N ASP A 93 9.96 8.63 9.45
CA ASP A 93 10.07 10.06 9.77
C ASP A 93 8.98 10.90 9.11
N LYS A 94 8.61 12.00 9.78
CA LYS A 94 7.80 13.05 9.15
C LYS A 94 8.56 13.69 8.01
N GLY A 95 7.87 13.98 6.91
CA GLY A 95 8.50 14.56 5.72
C GLY A 95 9.41 13.61 4.93
N TYR A 96 9.37 12.29 5.20
CA TYR A 96 10.13 11.28 4.46
C TYR A 96 10.02 11.40 2.94
N TYR A 97 8.84 11.78 2.45
CA TYR A 97 8.58 11.95 1.02
C TYR A 97 8.83 13.38 0.49
N ASN A 98 9.22 14.35 1.33
CA ASN A 98 9.35 15.76 0.95
C ASN A 98 10.34 16.02 -0.18
N TYR A 99 11.36 15.18 -0.30
CA TYR A 99 12.40 15.30 -1.32
C TYR A 99 12.23 14.29 -2.48
N GLY A 100 11.09 13.61 -2.56
CA GLY A 100 10.78 12.60 -3.58
C GLY A 100 10.77 11.17 -3.04
N PHE A 101 10.88 10.20 -3.94
CA PHE A 101 10.87 8.77 -3.60
C PHE A 101 12.30 8.27 -3.31
N PRO A 102 12.57 7.74 -2.11
CA PRO A 102 13.88 7.20 -1.81
C PRO A 102 14.14 5.96 -2.67
N ARG A 103 15.37 5.85 -3.18
CA ARG A 103 15.80 4.71 -3.98
C ARG A 103 16.40 3.61 -3.11
N GLY A 104 16.34 2.40 -3.65
CA GLY A 104 16.98 1.22 -3.11
C GLY A 104 16.23 0.59 -1.93
N PRO A 105 16.76 -0.53 -1.43
CA PRO A 105 16.09 -1.34 -0.44
C PRO A 105 16.01 -0.64 0.92
N LYS A 106 14.87 -0.85 1.58
CA LYS A 106 14.60 -0.47 2.96
C LYS A 106 14.29 -1.73 3.76
N PHE A 107 14.87 -1.78 4.95
CA PHE A 107 14.68 -2.88 5.87
C PHE A 107 14.00 -2.36 7.14
N ILE A 108 13.05 -3.12 7.65
CA ILE A 108 12.34 -2.83 8.90
C ILE A 108 12.46 -4.04 9.82
N PRO A 109 13.15 -3.91 10.97
CA PRO A 109 13.96 -2.78 11.42
C PRO A 109 15.19 -2.55 10.51
N PRO A 110 15.81 -1.34 10.56
CA PRO A 110 16.86 -0.96 9.62
C PRO A 110 18.15 -1.77 9.75
N GLU A 111 18.94 -1.78 8.68
CA GLU A 111 20.26 -2.40 8.59
C GLU A 111 20.23 -3.92 8.84
N ASN A 112 21.07 -4.42 9.75
CA ASN A 112 21.18 -5.84 10.10
C ASN A 112 20.33 -6.19 11.33
N GLN A 113 19.39 -5.33 11.71
CA GLN A 113 18.50 -5.59 12.83
C GLN A 113 17.37 -6.53 12.40
N SER A 114 16.84 -7.27 13.36
CA SER A 114 15.68 -8.13 13.18
C SER A 114 14.73 -7.98 14.35
N PHE A 115 13.48 -8.37 14.15
CA PHE A 115 12.49 -8.51 15.22
C PHE A 115 12.08 -9.98 15.35
N THR A 116 11.45 -10.31 16.47
CA THR A 116 10.87 -11.63 16.68
C THR A 116 9.46 -11.45 17.20
N PHE A 117 8.56 -12.37 16.89
CA PHE A 117 7.28 -12.42 17.59
C PHE A 117 7.55 -12.96 19.01
N VAL A 118 7.27 -12.13 20.00
CA VAL A 118 7.43 -12.44 21.43
C VAL A 118 6.04 -12.73 22.01
N PRO A 119 5.88 -13.75 22.88
CA PRO A 119 4.61 -13.97 23.59
C PRO A 119 4.14 -12.69 24.32
N PRO A 120 2.83 -12.44 24.46
CA PRO A 120 1.71 -13.39 24.52
C PRO A 120 1.15 -13.87 23.16
N PRO A 121 0.35 -14.96 23.14
CA PRO A 121 -0.29 -15.42 21.92
C PRO A 121 -1.31 -14.40 21.40
N GLY A 122 -1.35 -14.21 20.08
CA GLY A 122 -2.27 -13.31 19.41
C GLY A 122 -2.05 -13.33 17.90
N ILE A 123 -2.87 -12.56 17.18
CA ILE A 123 -2.68 -12.33 15.74
C ILE A 123 -2.05 -10.95 15.58
N GLU A 124 -0.93 -10.91 14.87
CA GLU A 124 -0.31 -9.67 14.40
C GLU A 124 -0.60 -9.52 12.91
N THR A 125 -1.10 -8.36 12.49
CA THR A 125 -1.47 -8.09 11.10
C THR A 125 -0.65 -6.94 10.55
N PHE A 126 0.12 -7.20 9.49
CA PHE A 126 0.82 -6.15 8.74
C PHE A 126 -0.06 -5.62 7.62
N TYR A 127 -0.28 -4.31 7.60
CA TYR A 127 -0.94 -3.61 6.50
C TYR A 127 0.11 -2.89 5.66
N LEU A 128 0.30 -3.37 4.43
CA LEU A 128 1.18 -2.74 3.45
C LEU A 128 0.35 -2.05 2.38
N ILE A 129 0.51 -0.73 2.27
CA ILE A 129 -0.28 0.12 1.37
C ILE A 129 0.67 0.84 0.42
N GLY A 130 0.46 0.67 -0.89
CA GLY A 130 1.08 1.46 -1.95
C GLY A 130 0.08 2.46 -2.52
N SER A 131 0.49 3.72 -2.71
CA SER A 131 -0.38 4.79 -3.20
C SER A 131 0.37 5.75 -4.13
N ALA A 132 -0.29 6.19 -5.19
CA ALA A 132 0.27 7.20 -6.10
C ALA A 132 0.38 8.57 -5.40
N ASP A 133 -0.63 8.91 -4.61
CA ASP A 133 -0.69 10.14 -3.82
C ASP A 133 -0.33 9.88 -2.36
N ARG A 134 0.12 10.92 -1.66
CA ARG A 134 0.37 10.83 -0.22
C ARG A 134 -0.95 10.63 0.52
N LEU A 135 -1.02 9.57 1.34
CA LEU A 135 -2.18 9.31 2.20
C LEU A 135 -2.33 10.36 3.30
N PHE A 136 -1.20 10.91 3.76
CA PHE A 136 -1.16 11.88 4.84
C PHE A 136 -0.20 13.01 4.49
N GLN A 137 -0.62 14.25 4.80
CA GLN A 137 0.25 15.41 4.82
C GLN A 137 0.90 15.50 6.22
N ILE A 138 1.84 14.59 6.51
CA ILE A 138 2.59 14.61 7.79
C ILE A 138 3.86 15.45 7.67
#